data_AF-W1XP71-F1
#
_entry.id   AF-W1XP71-F1
#
_cell.length_a   1.000
_cell.length_b   1.000
_cell.length_c   1.000
_cell.angle_alpha   90.00
_cell.angle_beta   90.00
_cell.angle_gamma   90.00
#
_symmetry.space_group_name_H-M   'P 1'
#
loop_
_entity.id
_entity.type
_entity.pdbx_description
1 polymer ?
#
loop_
_entity_poly.entity_id
_entity_poly.type
_entity_poly.pdbx_seq_one_letter_code
_entity_poly.pdbx_strand_id
1 'polypeptide(L)' 'WFQMGYQPGRYLVQWAHGKPLNVLLMPGPDNAGGSKEMVEGFRAAIAGSPVRIVDIALGDNDIEIQRNLLQEMLER' A
#
# COMPACT_ATOMS: atom_id res chain seq x y z
N TRP A 1 9.31 -2.60 -10.18
CA TRP A 1 8.11 -2.67 -9.30
C TRP A 1 7.52 -1.31 -8.94
N PHE A 2 8.27 -0.22 -9.02
CA PHE A 2 7.78 1.15 -8.80
C PHE A 2 6.43 1.47 -9.46
N GLN A 3 6.29 1.22 -10.77
CA GLN A 3 5.04 1.51 -11.47
C GLN A 3 3.83 0.74 -10.92
N MET A 4 4.04 -0.46 -10.37
CA MET A 4 2.99 -1.27 -9.77
C MET A 4 2.45 -0.67 -8.47
N GLY A 5 3.24 0.14 -7.75
CA GLY A 5 2.74 0.94 -6.63
C GLY A 5 2.23 2.30 -7.05
N TYR A 6 2.86 2.91 -8.05
CA TYR A 6 2.50 4.26 -8.53
C TYR A 6 1.09 4.31 -9.13
N GLN A 7 0.73 3.35 -9.98
CA GLN A 7 -0.57 3.32 -10.64
C GLN A 7 -1.77 3.24 -9.66
N PRO A 8 -1.81 2.31 -8.68
CA PRO A 8 -2.90 2.28 -7.71
C PRO A 8 -2.92 3.52 -6.80
N GLY A 9 -1.77 4.06 -6.40
CA GLY A 9 -1.71 5.31 -5.65
C GLY A 9 -2.34 6.47 -6.44
N ARG A 10 -2.03 6.59 -7.74
CA ARG A 10 -2.60 7.63 -8.62
C ARG A 10 -4.11 7.47 -8.77
N TYR A 11 -4.58 6.23 -8.89
CA TYR A 11 -6.01 5.93 -8.93
C TYR A 11 -6.72 6.40 -7.66
N LEU A 12 -6.18 6.08 -6.48
CA LEU A 12 -6.78 6.48 -5.20
C LEU A 12 -6.83 7.99 -5.01
N VAL A 13 -5.79 8.72 -5.43
CA VAL A 13 -5.80 10.20 -5.41
C VAL A 13 -6.94 10.76 -6.26
N GLN A 14 -7.14 10.21 -7.47
CA GLN A 14 -8.22 10.64 -8.37
C GLN A 14 -9.58 10.30 -7.78
N TRP A 15 -9.76 9.06 -7.32
CA TRP A 15 -11.01 8.55 -6.75
C TRP A 15 -11.42 9.27 -5.47
N ALA A 16 -10.46 9.64 -4.63
CA ALA A 16 -10.75 10.36 -3.39
C ALA A 16 -11.26 11.79 -3.63
N HIS A 17 -11.08 12.36 -4.82
CA HIS A 17 -11.51 13.71 -5.19
C HIS A 17 -11.12 14.78 -4.13
N GLY A 18 -9.89 14.69 -3.61
CA GLY A 18 -9.38 15.60 -2.58
C GLY A 18 -9.92 15.38 -1.17
N LYS A 19 -10.70 14.33 -0.92
CA LYS A 19 -11.10 13.94 0.44
C LYS A 19 -9.97 13.16 1.12
N PRO A 20 -9.80 13.30 2.45
CA PRO A 20 -8.89 12.45 3.22
C PRO A 20 -9.22 10.97 3.04
N LEU A 21 -8.19 10.15 2.82
CA LEU A 21 -8.30 8.70 2.69
C LEU A 21 -7.16 8.03 3.42
N ASN A 22 -7.47 7.13 4.33
CA ASN A 22 -6.50 6.29 5.02
C ASN A 22 -6.33 4.97 4.27
N VAL A 23 -5.08 4.53 4.10
CA VAL A 23 -4.72 3.33 3.36
C VAL A 23 -3.75 2.50 4.19
N LEU A 24 -4.09 1.23 4.42
CA LEU A 24 -3.14 0.21 4.83
C LEU A 24 -2.47 -0.36 3.57
N LEU A 25 -1.14 -0.34 3.51
CA LEU A 25 -0.41 -1.01 2.43
C LEU A 25 0.04 -2.39 2.88
N MET A 26 -0.24 -3.40 2.07
CA MET A 26 0.12 -4.80 2.34
C MET A 26 1.02 -5.35 1.21
N PRO A 27 2.28 -4.91 1.12
CA PRO A 27 3.23 -5.43 0.14
C PRO A 27 3.58 -6.91 0.37
N GLY A 28 4.16 -7.51 -0.68
CA GLY A 28 4.81 -8.83 -0.61
C GLY A 28 6.07 -8.83 0.28
N PRO A 29 6.84 -9.92 0.27
CA PRO A 29 7.89 -10.12 1.26
C PRO A 29 9.07 -9.14 1.08
N ASP A 30 9.64 -8.69 2.19
CA ASP A 30 10.71 -7.68 2.21
C ASP A 30 11.99 -8.13 1.48
N ASN A 31 12.29 -9.43 1.54
CA ASN A 31 13.50 -10.03 0.97
C ASN A 31 13.40 -10.37 -0.53
N ALA A 32 12.25 -10.15 -1.19
CA ALA A 32 12.05 -10.50 -2.60
C ALA A 32 12.25 -9.31 -3.59
N GLY A 33 12.81 -8.19 -3.12
CA GLY A 33 13.28 -7.06 -3.95
C GLY A 33 12.19 -6.12 -4.49
N GLY A 34 10.99 -6.63 -4.80
CA GLY A 34 9.93 -5.82 -5.42
C GLY A 34 9.13 -4.93 -4.47
N SER A 35 9.02 -5.31 -3.19
CA SER A 35 8.17 -4.64 -2.21
C SER A 35 8.59 -3.21 -1.92
N LYS A 36 9.89 -2.97 -1.74
CA LYS A 36 10.44 -1.64 -1.45
C LYS A 36 10.15 -0.67 -2.60
N GLU A 37 10.48 -1.06 -3.82
CA GLU A 37 10.21 -0.26 -5.02
C GLU A 37 8.71 0.01 -5.20
N MET A 38 7.84 -0.97 -4.94
CA MET A 38 6.39 -0.79 -5.01
C MET A 38 5.91 0.25 -3.99
N VAL A 39 6.36 0.17 -2.74
CA VAL A 39 6.05 1.16 -1.69
C VAL A 39 6.54 2.55 -2.07
N GLU A 40 7.74 2.68 -2.62
CA GLU A 40 8.28 3.95 -3.14
C GLU A 40 7.40 4.53 -4.24
N GLY A 41 6.95 3.70 -5.17
CA GLY A 41 6.01 4.09 -6.23
C GLY A 41 4.69 4.62 -5.68
N PHE A 42 4.11 3.91 -4.71
CA PHE A 42 2.85 4.33 -4.08
C PHE A 42 3.02 5.66 -3.34
N ARG A 43 4.11 5.82 -2.56
CA ARG A 43 4.44 7.08 -1.87
C ARG A 43 4.58 8.24 -2.84
N ALA A 44 5.26 8.03 -3.97
CA ALA A 44 5.41 9.06 -5.00
C ALA A 44 4.06 9.47 -5.62
N ALA A 45 3.16 8.51 -5.83
CA ALA A 45 1.85 8.77 -6.42
C ALA A 45 0.92 9.59 -5.53
N ILE A 46 0.98 9.39 -4.21
CA ILE A 46 0.12 10.08 -3.24
C ILE A 46 0.73 11.39 -2.70
N ALA A 47 1.96 11.73 -3.09
CA ALA A 47 2.66 12.91 -2.61
C ALA A 47 1.84 14.19 -2.87
N GLY A 48 1.66 15.01 -1.83
CA GLY A 48 0.85 16.25 -1.90
C GLY A 48 -0.66 16.02 -1.91
N SER A 49 -1.14 14.78 -1.84
CA SER A 49 -2.56 14.46 -1.71
C SER A 49 -2.97 14.28 -0.24
N PRO A 50 -4.27 14.28 0.07
CA PRO A 50 -4.78 13.97 1.41
C PRO A 50 -4.89 12.45 1.67
N VAL A 51 -4.38 11.60 0.76
CA VAL A 51 -4.25 10.15 0.99
C VAL A 51 -3.09 9.88 1.95
N ARG A 52 -3.31 9.07 2.98
CA ARG A 52 -2.35 8.77 4.03
C ARG A 52 -2.16 7.27 4.16
N ILE A 53 -0.91 6.83 4.14
CA ILE A 53 -0.56 5.47 4.53
C ILE A 53 -0.60 5.42 6.07
N VAL A 54 -1.51 4.64 6.64
CA VAL A 54 -1.63 4.51 8.11
C VAL A 54 -0.67 3.48 8.67
N ASP A 55 -0.38 2.43 7.90
CA ASP A 55 0.66 1.46 8.22
C ASP A 55 1.11 0.71 6.94
N ILE A 56 2.23 -0.01 7.05
CA ILE A 56 2.76 -0.90 6.02
C ILE A 56 2.99 -2.27 6.67
N ALA A 57 2.18 -3.25 6.27
CA ALA A 57 2.25 -4.61 6.76
C ALA A 57 2.88 -5.52 5.69
N LEU A 58 4.12 -5.97 5.93
CA LEU A 58 4.84 -6.86 5.02
C LEU A 58 4.38 -8.30 5.22
N GLY A 59 3.81 -8.91 4.18
CA GLY A 59 3.42 -10.32 4.16
C GLY A 59 4.00 -11.05 2.94
N ASP A 60 3.92 -12.37 2.89
CA ASP A 60 4.25 -13.10 1.65
C ASP A 60 3.17 -12.83 0.57
N ASN A 61 3.42 -13.22 -0.68
CA ASN A 61 2.44 -13.13 -1.76
C ASN A 61 1.34 -14.21 -1.69
N ASP A 62 1.35 -15.02 -0.63
CA ASP A 62 0.34 -16.04 -0.37
C ASP A 62 -0.97 -15.43 0.18
N ILE A 63 -2.10 -15.90 -0.34
CA ILE A 63 -3.42 -15.36 0.00
C ILE A 63 -3.81 -15.60 1.46
N GLU A 64 -3.44 -16.75 2.04
CA GLU A 64 -3.77 -17.08 3.42
C GLU A 64 -2.94 -16.23 4.38
N ILE A 65 -1.65 -16.01 4.05
CA ILE A 65 -0.76 -15.13 4.80
C ILE A 65 -1.29 -13.69 4.79
N GLN A 66 -1.65 -13.16 3.62
CA GLN A 66 -2.18 -11.79 3.49
C GLN A 66 -3.53 -11.63 4.20
N ARG A 67 -4.41 -12.65 4.17
CA ARG A 67 -5.67 -12.62 4.90
C ARG A 67 -5.45 -12.53 6.41
N ASN A 68 -4.57 -13.37 6.96
CA ASN A 68 -4.29 -13.38 8.40
C ASN A 68 -3.62 -12.07 8.84
N LEU A 69 -2.72 -11.53 8.02
CA LEU A 69 -2.10 -10.22 8.25
C LEU A 69 -3.16 -9.09 8.27
N LEU A 70 -4.14 -9.14 7.38
CA LEU A 70 -5.24 -8.17 7.37
C LEU A 70 -6.06 -8.25 8.67
N GLN A 71 -6.35 -9.47 9.14
CA GLN A 71 -7.06 -9.67 10.41
C GLN A 71 -6.27 -9.07 11.58
N GLU A 72 -4.98 -9.36 11.68
CA GLU A 72 -4.11 -8.80 12.72
C GLU A 72 -4.12 -7.26 12.71
N MET A 73 -4.06 -6.65 11.52
CA MET A 73 -4.05 -5.19 11.39
C MET A 73 -5.39 -4.53 11.74
N LEU A 74 -6.50 -5.26 11.64
CA LEU A 74 -7.84 -4.76 12.01
C LEU A 74 -8.13 -4.88 13.52
N GLU A 75 -7.44 -5.80 14.21
CA GLU A 75 -7.62 -6.05 15.65
C GLU A 75 -6.68 -5.21 16.54
N ARG A 76 -5.72 -4.50 15.94
CA ARG A 76 -4.82 -3.55 16.62
C ARG A 76 -5.50 -2.21 16.92
#